data_AF-A0A9N9Z2E8-F1
#
_entry.id   AF-A0A9N9Z2E8-F1
#
_cell.length_a   1.000
_cell.length_b   1.000
_cell.length_c   1.000
_cell.angle_alpha   90.00
_cell.angle_beta   90.00
_cell.angle_gamma   90.00
#
_symmetry.space_group_name_H-M   'P 1'
#
loop_
_entity.id
_entity.type
_entity.pdbx_description
1 polymer ?
#
loop_
_entity_poly.entity_id
_entity_poly.type
_entity_poly.pdbx_seq_one_letter_code
_entity_poly.pdbx_strand_id
1 'polypeptide(L)'
;PSPTLGFAHTSRSTASATSRTRSTPRAGAQHPAPFVPRRCQSTSPVTMVAENFDAVLEGKYPAKHHAKRTIELIRKEIPDANGLLYLESRHTKLLEDNDSPEPFRQRRFFYYLTGSNLADSFFTFDIQTSKSTLFIPPIEPDEVIWSGLPVTAEEALAQYDVDEVKFTTDVNSVLSSYASANPNSTIFAIEGQISDHIKISDFQNKNLSVLKKSIEVARVVKDEYEVAIIRKANYVSALAHKAVIEKSRTAKNEQELLATFLATCIENGAAEMAYHPILAAGEAAATLHYVHNNRTLENKTNLLIDAGAEWNNYASDVTRTFPLTGKFTPESRAIYDIVLKMQEDTMAEIKAGASWDDIHVVAHKVAIDGLLSIGILKGDKQEILDSRTSSAFFPHGLGHHLGLDTHDTGGNPNPKDKDILFRYLRLRGSLPAGSVVTVEPGVYFCRFIIDPYLKDPKHSKFIDTDVLDKYWSVGGVRIEDNVFVTEAGYENLTTAVKKAEDVEAIAQA
;
A
#
# COMPACT_ATOMS: atom_id res chain seq x y z
N PRO A 1 -13.33 -48.66 28.33
CA PRO A 1 -12.22 -49.58 28.64
C PRO A 1 -10.87 -48.85 28.57
N SER A 2 -10.52 -48.17 29.67
CA SER A 2 -9.14 -48.16 30.19
C SER A 2 -8.76 -49.61 30.55
N PRO A 3 -7.49 -49.99 30.83
CA PRO A 3 -6.48 -49.14 31.48
C PRO A 3 -5.02 -49.45 31.01
N THR A 4 -3.88 -49.02 31.58
CA THR A 4 -3.50 -48.67 32.96
C THR A 4 -2.05 -48.15 32.92
N LEU A 5 -1.77 -47.07 33.69
CA LEU A 5 -0.66 -46.88 34.67
C LEU A 5 0.83 -46.97 34.22
N GLY A 6 1.74 -46.11 34.71
CA GLY A 6 1.61 -45.00 35.67
C GLY A 6 2.95 -44.48 36.25
N PHE A 7 2.85 -43.34 36.96
CA PHE A 7 3.59 -42.88 38.16
C PHE A 7 5.13 -42.66 38.09
N ALA A 8 5.79 -41.76 38.82
CA ALA A 8 5.53 -40.79 39.91
C ALA A 8 6.81 -39.89 40.04
N HIS A 9 6.75 -38.56 40.15
CA HIS A 9 6.68 -37.68 41.35
C HIS A 9 7.94 -37.48 42.23
N THR A 10 8.36 -36.20 42.32
CA THR A 10 8.80 -35.39 43.51
C THR A 10 10.13 -35.75 44.23
N SER A 11 11.02 -34.82 44.65
CA SER A 11 10.81 -33.74 45.64
C SER A 11 12.13 -32.98 45.99
N ARG A 12 11.99 -31.68 46.33
CA ARG A 12 12.68 -30.79 47.32
C ARG A 12 14.15 -31.01 47.76
N SER A 13 14.89 -29.89 47.95
CA SER A 13 15.31 -29.35 49.28
C SER A 13 16.42 -28.25 49.26
N THR A 14 16.18 -27.14 50.00
CA THR A 14 17.09 -26.27 50.83
C THR A 14 18.33 -25.59 50.21
N ALA A 15 18.48 -24.25 50.18
CA ALA A 15 18.64 -23.23 51.26
C ALA A 15 20.06 -23.13 51.88
N SER A 16 20.70 -21.94 51.80
CA SER A 16 21.38 -21.22 52.91
C SER A 16 22.44 -20.22 52.42
N ALA A 17 22.37 -19.00 52.95
CA ALA A 17 23.32 -17.90 52.82
C ALA A 17 24.47 -18.00 53.83
N THR A 18 25.59 -17.29 53.59
CA THR A 18 26.35 -16.58 54.65
C THR A 18 27.32 -15.55 54.06
N SER A 19 27.33 -14.38 54.69
CA SER A 19 28.27 -13.27 54.53
C SER A 19 29.55 -13.49 55.36
N ARG A 20 30.64 -12.78 55.00
CA ARG A 20 31.55 -12.12 55.96
C ARG A 20 32.58 -11.22 55.27
N THR A 21 33.05 -10.26 56.05
CA THR A 21 33.62 -8.95 55.71
C THR A 21 35.10 -8.81 56.12
N ARG A 22 35.76 -7.81 55.50
CA ARG A 22 37.00 -7.06 55.90
C ARG A 22 38.31 -7.88 55.83
N SER A 23 39.42 -7.36 55.30
CA SER A 23 40.11 -6.10 55.63
C SER A 23 41.22 -5.76 54.61
N THR A 24 41.45 -4.47 54.39
CA THR A 24 42.53 -3.86 53.57
C THR A 24 43.89 -3.83 54.28
N PRO A 25 44.98 -3.58 53.54
CA PRO A 25 45.64 -2.27 53.67
C PRO A 25 46.07 -1.61 52.34
N ARG A 26 46.19 -0.27 52.40
CA ARG A 26 46.77 0.69 51.42
C ARG A 26 48.21 0.30 51.02
N ALA A 27 48.84 0.71 49.91
CA ALA A 27 48.76 1.96 49.14
C ALA A 27 49.35 1.74 47.72
N GLY A 28 48.98 2.60 46.76
CA GLY A 28 49.64 2.69 45.44
C GLY A 28 48.76 3.37 44.42
N ALA A 29 48.85 4.70 44.32
CA ALA A 29 48.09 5.51 43.38
C ALA A 29 48.64 5.37 41.96
N GLN A 30 47.81 4.90 41.03
CA GLN A 30 47.93 5.12 39.59
C GLN A 30 46.53 4.95 38.97
N HIS A 31 46.03 6.00 38.32
CA HIS A 31 44.73 6.04 37.65
C HIS A 31 44.67 5.07 36.46
N PRO A 32 43.65 4.20 36.34
CA PRO A 32 43.26 3.63 35.06
C PRO A 32 42.01 4.35 34.51
N ALA A 33 42.08 4.67 33.21
CA ALA A 33 41.02 5.27 32.43
C ALA A 33 39.71 4.45 32.46
N PRO A 34 38.54 5.09 32.29
CA PRO A 34 37.27 4.38 32.33
C PRO A 34 37.10 3.44 31.12
N PHE A 35 36.64 2.25 31.44
CA PHE A 35 36.26 1.16 30.55
C PHE A 35 35.15 1.65 29.60
N VAL A 36 35.47 1.84 28.33
CA VAL A 36 34.49 2.14 27.26
C VAL A 36 33.88 0.82 26.79
N PRO A 37 32.57 0.60 26.91
CA PRO A 37 31.94 -0.56 26.29
C PRO A 37 32.06 -0.41 24.77
N ARG A 38 32.59 -1.44 24.09
CA ARG A 38 32.59 -1.53 22.63
C ARG A 38 31.16 -1.39 22.13
N ARG A 39 30.85 -0.24 21.53
CA ARG A 39 29.66 -0.07 20.68
C ARG A 39 29.77 -1.10 19.55
N CYS A 40 28.84 -2.05 19.50
CA CYS A 40 28.42 -2.64 18.24
C CYS A 40 27.92 -1.48 17.37
N GLN A 41 28.70 -1.09 16.37
CA GLN A 41 28.22 -0.24 15.28
C GLN A 41 27.48 -1.14 14.29
N SER A 42 26.18 -1.28 14.48
CA SER A 42 25.25 -1.68 13.41
C SER A 42 23.87 -1.12 13.71
N THR A 43 23.72 0.18 13.48
CA THR A 43 22.43 0.83 13.30
C THR A 43 22.64 1.85 12.19
N SER A 44 22.30 1.48 10.95
CA SER A 44 22.06 2.49 9.93
C SER A 44 20.95 3.40 10.48
N PRO A 45 21.13 4.73 10.53
CA PRO A 45 20.03 5.61 10.81
C PRO A 45 19.05 5.46 9.64
N VAL A 46 17.80 5.11 9.93
CA VAL A 46 16.72 5.27 8.96
C VAL A 46 16.66 6.77 8.68
N THR A 47 17.18 7.15 7.52
CA THR A 47 17.28 8.51 7.03
C THR A 47 15.88 9.12 7.09
N MET A 48 15.77 10.36 7.60
CA MET A 48 14.55 11.14 7.37
C MET A 48 14.30 11.15 5.87
N VAL A 49 13.11 10.76 5.44
CA VAL A 49 12.74 10.79 4.03
C VAL A 49 12.86 12.24 3.59
N ALA A 50 13.66 12.51 2.55
CA ALA A 50 13.86 13.87 2.08
C ALA A 50 12.50 14.56 1.82
N GLU A 51 12.26 15.70 2.47
CA GLU A 51 11.04 16.51 2.24
C GLU A 51 10.95 16.96 0.77
N ASN A 52 12.10 17.13 0.12
CA ASN A 52 12.21 17.43 -1.30
C ASN A 52 12.29 16.14 -2.12
N PHE A 53 11.13 15.60 -2.52
CA PHE A 53 11.08 14.43 -3.40
C PHE A 53 11.78 14.70 -4.75
N ASP A 54 11.74 15.91 -5.30
CA ASP A 54 12.32 16.17 -6.63
C ASP A 54 13.84 15.90 -6.64
N ALA A 55 14.55 16.28 -5.56
CA ALA A 55 15.99 16.02 -5.43
C ALA A 55 16.34 14.51 -5.37
N VAL A 56 15.48 13.69 -4.76
CA VAL A 56 15.66 12.23 -4.75
C VAL A 56 15.37 11.64 -6.13
N LEU A 57 14.33 12.16 -6.80
CA LEU A 57 13.85 11.67 -8.09
C LEU A 57 14.76 12.06 -9.27
N GLU A 58 15.70 12.99 -9.09
CA GLU A 58 16.80 13.23 -10.05
C GLU A 58 17.72 12.01 -10.21
N GLY A 59 17.78 11.13 -9.21
CA GLY A 59 18.52 9.88 -9.28
C GLY A 59 17.86 8.81 -10.15
N LYS A 60 18.60 7.75 -10.47
CA LYS A 60 18.03 6.55 -11.09
C LYS A 60 17.19 5.77 -10.09
N TYR A 61 16.13 5.14 -10.59
CA TYR A 61 15.39 4.13 -9.84
C TYR A 61 16.34 3.02 -9.35
N PRO A 62 16.30 2.61 -8.06
CA PRO A 62 17.31 1.75 -7.44
C PRO A 62 17.13 0.26 -7.74
N ALA A 63 17.04 -0.09 -9.02
CA ALA A 63 16.73 -1.45 -9.51
C ALA A 63 17.70 -2.52 -8.98
N LYS A 64 19.02 -2.26 -8.99
CA LYS A 64 20.00 -3.24 -8.48
C LYS A 64 19.90 -3.45 -6.98
N HIS A 65 19.54 -2.41 -6.22
CA HIS A 65 19.28 -2.52 -4.79
C HIS A 65 18.07 -3.43 -4.53
N HIS A 66 16.98 -3.25 -5.28
CA HIS A 66 15.80 -4.11 -5.21
C HIS A 66 16.10 -5.58 -5.55
N ALA A 67 16.92 -5.82 -6.57
CA ALA A 67 17.35 -7.17 -6.93
C ALA A 67 18.17 -7.84 -5.80
N LYS A 68 19.12 -7.10 -5.20
CA LYS A 68 19.90 -7.60 -4.06
C LYS A 68 19.02 -7.94 -2.86
N ARG A 69 18.10 -7.05 -2.48
CA ARG A 69 17.11 -7.27 -1.42
C ARG A 69 16.25 -8.51 -1.69
N THR A 70 15.82 -8.70 -2.93
CA THR A 70 15.07 -9.89 -3.35
C THR A 70 15.89 -11.17 -3.17
N ILE A 71 17.18 -11.15 -3.54
CA ILE A 71 18.09 -12.29 -3.39
C ILE A 71 18.33 -12.64 -1.92
N GLU A 72 18.47 -11.64 -1.05
CA GLU A 72 18.59 -11.88 0.39
C GLU A 72 17.36 -12.61 0.94
N LEU A 73 16.17 -12.29 0.46
CA LEU A 73 14.93 -13.00 0.83
C LEU A 73 14.90 -14.42 0.26
N ILE A 74 15.31 -14.62 -0.99
CA ILE A 74 15.46 -15.97 -1.57
C ILE A 74 16.45 -16.80 -0.72
N ARG A 75 17.58 -16.22 -0.31
CA ARG A 75 18.61 -16.89 0.50
C ARG A 75 18.15 -17.22 1.92
N LYS A 76 17.11 -16.58 2.44
CA LYS A 76 16.48 -17.00 3.71
C LYS A 76 15.74 -18.34 3.57
N GLU A 77 15.18 -18.64 2.39
CA GLU A 77 14.51 -19.91 2.11
C GLU A 77 15.46 -20.96 1.50
N ILE A 78 16.42 -20.51 0.69
CA ILE A 78 17.38 -21.35 -0.05
C ILE A 78 18.79 -20.77 0.18
N PRO A 79 19.48 -21.13 1.29
CA PRO A 79 20.75 -20.52 1.69
C PRO A 79 21.83 -20.46 0.60
N ASP A 80 21.94 -21.52 -0.20
CA ASP A 80 22.93 -21.65 -1.28
C ASP A 80 22.39 -21.21 -2.66
N ALA A 81 21.34 -20.38 -2.68
CA ALA A 81 20.73 -19.88 -3.91
C ALA A 81 21.78 -19.20 -4.79
N ASN A 82 21.85 -19.69 -6.02
CA ASN A 82 22.84 -19.33 -7.01
C ASN A 82 22.24 -19.49 -8.42
N GLY A 83 22.71 -18.71 -9.39
CA GLY A 83 22.23 -18.71 -10.76
C GLY A 83 21.61 -17.39 -11.16
N LEU A 84 20.51 -17.44 -11.92
CA LEU A 84 20.00 -16.29 -12.64
C LEU A 84 18.54 -16.02 -12.28
N LEU A 85 18.21 -14.78 -11.92
CA LEU A 85 16.83 -14.31 -11.94
C LEU A 85 16.44 -13.99 -13.39
N TYR A 86 15.22 -14.33 -13.79
CA TYR A 86 14.66 -14.04 -15.11
C TYR A 86 13.23 -13.51 -15.00
N LEU A 87 12.95 -12.39 -15.66
CA LEU A 87 11.61 -11.79 -15.76
C LEU A 87 11.36 -11.26 -17.17
N GLU A 88 10.10 -11.26 -17.58
CA GLU A 88 9.63 -10.62 -18.82
C GLU A 88 8.76 -9.42 -18.46
N SER A 89 8.86 -8.34 -19.24
CA SER A 89 7.97 -7.21 -19.16
C SER A 89 6.55 -7.58 -19.59
N ARG A 90 5.61 -6.65 -19.51
CA ARG A 90 4.35 -6.76 -20.23
C ARG A 90 4.65 -6.73 -21.72
N HIS A 91 4.04 -7.67 -22.44
CA HIS A 91 4.05 -7.68 -23.90
C HIS A 91 2.99 -6.73 -24.46
N THR A 92 3.32 -6.08 -25.58
CA THR A 92 2.33 -5.31 -26.34
C THR A 92 1.26 -6.27 -26.86
N LYS A 93 0.00 -5.84 -26.76
CA LYS A 93 -1.16 -6.58 -27.23
C LYS A 93 -2.07 -5.64 -27.98
N LEU A 94 -2.76 -6.18 -28.97
CA LEU A 94 -3.83 -5.48 -29.68
C LEU A 94 -5.17 -5.87 -29.06
N LEU A 95 -6.17 -4.99 -29.21
CA LEU A 95 -7.55 -5.33 -28.88
C LEU A 95 -7.99 -6.54 -29.71
N GLU A 96 -8.86 -7.37 -29.14
CA GLU A 96 -9.24 -8.68 -29.70
C GLU A 96 -9.68 -8.62 -31.17
N ASP A 97 -10.40 -7.57 -31.55
CA ASP A 97 -11.07 -7.46 -32.85
C ASP A 97 -10.47 -6.40 -33.80
N ASN A 98 -9.35 -5.75 -33.46
CA ASN A 98 -8.75 -4.73 -34.33
C ASN A 98 -7.24 -4.54 -34.07
N ASP A 99 -6.64 -3.59 -34.78
CA ASP A 99 -5.22 -3.25 -34.76
C ASP A 99 -4.84 -2.17 -33.74
N SER A 100 -5.76 -1.75 -32.87
CA SER A 100 -5.45 -0.77 -31.81
C SER A 100 -4.78 -1.46 -30.63
N PRO A 101 -3.76 -0.84 -30.00
CA PRO A 101 -3.10 -1.40 -28.83
C PRO A 101 -4.04 -1.44 -27.62
N GLU A 102 -3.95 -2.50 -26.81
CA GLU A 102 -4.48 -2.51 -25.45
C GLU A 102 -3.78 -1.42 -24.61
N PRO A 103 -4.49 -0.80 -23.64
CA PRO A 103 -3.83 0.05 -22.65
C PRO A 103 -2.67 -0.67 -21.97
N PHE A 104 -1.47 -0.08 -22.08
CA PHE A 104 -0.27 -0.70 -21.55
C PHE A 104 -0.13 -0.45 -20.04
N ARG A 105 0.00 -1.52 -19.28
CA ARG A 105 0.38 -1.47 -17.85
C ARG A 105 1.48 -2.48 -17.59
N GLN A 106 2.63 -1.99 -17.14
CA GLN A 106 3.81 -2.82 -16.89
C GLN A 106 3.57 -3.84 -15.76
N ARG A 107 4.19 -5.01 -15.88
CA ARG A 107 4.22 -6.02 -14.81
C ARG A 107 5.00 -5.46 -13.60
N ARG A 108 4.35 -5.37 -12.44
CA ARG A 108 4.97 -4.75 -11.24
C ARG A 108 6.23 -5.46 -10.74
N PHE A 109 6.34 -6.78 -10.90
CA PHE A 109 7.56 -7.49 -10.53
C PHE A 109 8.74 -7.17 -11.46
N PHE A 110 8.49 -7.04 -12.76
CA PHE A 110 9.50 -6.59 -13.73
C PHE A 110 9.90 -5.14 -13.45
N TYR A 111 8.92 -4.24 -13.30
CA TYR A 111 9.19 -2.85 -13.00
C TYR A 111 10.00 -2.69 -11.71
N TYR A 112 9.63 -3.40 -10.64
CA TYR A 112 10.33 -3.32 -9.36
C TYR A 112 11.82 -3.67 -9.44
N LEU A 113 12.21 -4.62 -10.31
CA LEU A 113 13.61 -5.03 -10.46
C LEU A 113 14.37 -4.31 -11.58
N THR A 114 13.73 -3.37 -12.29
CA THR A 114 14.33 -2.71 -13.47
C THR A 114 14.14 -1.19 -13.51
N GLY A 115 13.07 -0.68 -12.92
CA GLY A 115 12.55 0.67 -13.17
C GLY A 115 12.04 0.88 -14.60
N SER A 116 12.02 -0.16 -15.44
CA SER A 116 11.76 -0.05 -16.87
C SER A 116 10.28 -0.19 -17.21
N ASN A 117 9.77 0.82 -17.92
CA ASN A 117 8.42 0.81 -18.47
C ASN A 117 8.38 0.42 -19.95
N LEU A 118 9.47 -0.13 -20.49
CA LEU A 118 9.51 -0.63 -21.86
C LEU A 118 8.71 -1.93 -21.98
N ALA A 119 7.95 -2.04 -23.07
CA ALA A 119 7.25 -3.26 -23.45
C ALA A 119 8.23 -4.27 -24.08
N ASP A 120 7.76 -5.50 -24.23
CA ASP A 120 8.43 -6.56 -25.02
C ASP A 120 9.92 -6.75 -24.69
N SER A 121 10.25 -6.59 -23.42
CA SER A 121 11.60 -6.59 -22.87
C SER A 121 11.80 -7.75 -21.90
N PHE A 122 13.04 -8.15 -21.69
CA PHE A 122 13.41 -9.19 -20.72
C PHE A 122 14.45 -8.67 -19.74
N PHE A 123 14.56 -9.30 -18.58
CA PHE A 123 15.52 -8.93 -17.57
C PHE A 123 16.17 -10.16 -16.96
N THR A 124 17.49 -10.08 -16.76
CA THR A 124 18.23 -11.07 -15.98
C THR A 124 19.09 -10.42 -14.91
N PHE A 125 19.27 -11.13 -13.80
CA PHE A 125 20.18 -10.73 -12.72
C PHE A 125 20.97 -11.94 -12.22
N ASP A 126 22.29 -11.88 -12.35
CA ASP A 126 23.20 -12.92 -11.84
C ASP A 126 23.36 -12.78 -10.32
N ILE A 127 22.99 -13.83 -9.59
CA ILE A 127 22.98 -13.87 -8.13
C ILE A 127 24.40 -13.82 -7.52
N GLN A 128 25.41 -14.33 -8.24
CA GLN A 128 26.79 -14.43 -7.80
C GLN A 128 27.55 -13.14 -8.11
N THR A 129 27.44 -12.64 -9.34
CA THR A 129 28.20 -11.45 -9.77
C THR A 129 27.45 -10.15 -9.51
N SER A 130 26.16 -10.23 -9.14
CA SER A 130 25.26 -9.08 -9.06
C SER A 130 25.15 -8.29 -10.37
N LYS A 131 25.36 -8.97 -11.52
CA LYS A 131 25.31 -8.34 -12.83
C LYS A 131 23.87 -8.35 -13.34
N SER A 132 23.36 -7.17 -13.70
CA SER A 132 22.03 -7.04 -14.31
C SER A 132 22.11 -6.79 -15.82
N THR A 133 21.22 -7.43 -16.57
CA THR A 133 21.10 -7.24 -18.03
C THR A 133 19.65 -7.04 -18.41
N LEU A 134 19.35 -5.90 -19.03
CA LEU A 134 18.06 -5.59 -19.63
C LEU A 134 18.13 -5.90 -21.13
N PHE A 135 17.12 -6.59 -21.65
CA PHE A 135 17.00 -6.90 -23.07
C PHE A 135 15.83 -6.09 -23.62
N ILE A 136 16.10 -5.20 -24.57
CA ILE A 136 15.09 -4.35 -25.22
C ILE A 136 14.87 -4.79 -26.67
N PRO A 137 13.71 -4.51 -27.29
CA PRO A 137 13.52 -4.76 -28.71
C PRO A 137 14.59 -4.06 -29.58
N PRO A 138 15.07 -4.69 -30.67
CA PRO A 138 15.90 -4.00 -31.65
C PRO A 138 15.11 -2.89 -32.36
N ILE A 139 15.84 -1.91 -32.91
CA ILE A 139 15.24 -0.84 -33.69
C ILE A 139 14.95 -1.38 -35.09
N GLU A 140 13.67 -1.54 -35.41
CA GLU A 140 13.22 -1.88 -36.75
C GLU A 140 12.96 -0.59 -37.55
N PRO A 141 13.64 -0.36 -38.69
CA PRO A 141 13.54 0.90 -39.44
C PRO A 141 12.12 1.28 -39.85
N ASP A 142 11.29 0.29 -40.21
CA ASP A 142 9.91 0.54 -40.61
C ASP A 142 9.07 1.05 -39.44
N GLU A 143 9.24 0.48 -38.24
CA GLU A 143 8.55 0.91 -37.01
C GLU A 143 8.89 2.35 -36.62
N VAL A 144 10.08 2.86 -36.95
CA VAL A 144 10.46 4.25 -36.64
C VAL A 144 9.53 5.25 -37.34
N ILE A 145 9.05 4.93 -38.55
CA ILE A 145 8.12 5.78 -39.29
C ILE A 145 6.72 5.75 -38.66
N TRP A 146 6.29 4.60 -38.11
CA TRP A 146 4.95 4.40 -37.58
C TRP A 146 4.80 4.80 -36.11
N SER A 147 5.79 4.46 -35.30
CA SER A 147 5.72 4.43 -33.84
C SER A 147 6.71 5.41 -33.19
N GLY A 148 7.53 6.09 -34.00
CA GLY A 148 8.62 6.94 -33.53
C GLY A 148 9.89 6.16 -33.21
N LEU A 149 10.99 6.87 -32.96
CA LEU A 149 12.26 6.24 -32.62
C LEU A 149 12.16 5.61 -31.21
N PRO A 150 12.30 4.28 -31.06
CA PRO A 150 12.31 3.64 -29.76
C PRO A 150 13.59 3.97 -29.00
N VAL A 151 13.57 3.73 -27.69
CA VAL A 151 14.74 3.91 -26.81
C VAL A 151 15.90 3.04 -27.31
N THR A 152 17.05 3.65 -27.53
CA THR A 152 18.30 2.95 -27.93
C THR A 152 18.92 2.20 -26.75
N ALA A 153 19.85 1.28 -27.01
CA ALA A 153 20.55 0.55 -25.95
C ALA A 153 21.38 1.49 -25.07
N GLU A 154 21.99 2.51 -25.66
CA GLU A 154 22.76 3.55 -24.97
C GLU A 154 21.86 4.41 -24.06
N GLU A 155 20.69 4.83 -24.55
CA GLU A 155 19.72 5.59 -23.75
C GLU A 155 19.14 4.74 -22.62
N ALA A 156 18.79 3.47 -22.88
CA ALA A 156 18.31 2.57 -21.85
C ALA A 156 19.37 2.34 -20.75
N LEU A 157 20.65 2.19 -21.12
CA LEU A 157 21.75 2.06 -20.17
C LEU A 157 21.96 3.36 -19.36
N ALA A 158 21.78 4.52 -20.00
CA ALA A 158 21.85 5.81 -19.35
C ALA A 158 20.66 6.06 -18.41
N GLN A 159 19.47 5.54 -18.72
CA GLN A 159 18.24 5.76 -17.95
C GLN A 159 18.05 4.77 -16.80
N TYR A 160 18.22 3.47 -17.05
CA TYR A 160 17.93 2.42 -16.07
C TYR A 160 19.15 2.05 -15.24
N ASP A 161 18.93 1.60 -14.00
CA ASP A 161 20.00 1.11 -13.12
C ASP A 161 20.35 -0.34 -13.47
N VAL A 162 20.98 -0.53 -14.63
CA VAL A 162 21.44 -1.84 -15.13
C VAL A 162 22.90 -1.79 -15.57
N ASP A 163 23.57 -2.95 -15.56
CA ASP A 163 24.99 -3.03 -15.94
C ASP A 163 25.20 -3.24 -17.45
N GLU A 164 24.21 -3.81 -18.13
CA GLU A 164 24.27 -4.08 -19.57
C GLU A 164 22.87 -3.99 -20.20
N VAL A 165 22.80 -3.49 -21.43
CA VAL A 165 21.62 -3.55 -22.28
C VAL A 165 21.94 -4.35 -23.54
N LYS A 166 21.06 -5.30 -23.88
CA LYS A 166 21.16 -6.15 -25.09
C LYS A 166 19.84 -6.12 -25.86
N PHE A 167 19.81 -6.76 -27.02
CA PHE A 167 18.57 -6.92 -27.76
C PHE A 167 17.83 -8.19 -27.35
N THR A 168 16.51 -8.18 -27.46
CA THR A 168 15.64 -9.33 -27.17
C THR A 168 15.99 -10.56 -28.02
N THR A 169 16.57 -10.37 -29.20
CA THR A 169 17.11 -11.44 -30.07
C THR A 169 18.25 -12.23 -29.43
N ASP A 170 18.94 -11.66 -28.45
CA ASP A 170 20.06 -12.29 -27.74
C ASP A 170 19.64 -13.05 -26.47
N VAL A 171 18.39 -12.92 -26.01
CA VAL A 171 17.97 -13.46 -24.70
C VAL A 171 18.26 -14.96 -24.58
N ASN A 172 17.90 -15.73 -25.61
CA ASN A 172 18.10 -17.18 -25.62
C ASN A 172 19.57 -17.56 -25.70
N SER A 173 20.38 -16.84 -26.49
CA SER A 173 21.82 -17.14 -26.59
C SER A 173 22.54 -16.87 -25.27
N VAL A 174 22.15 -15.82 -24.56
CA VAL A 174 22.67 -15.50 -23.22
C VAL A 174 22.25 -16.54 -22.20
N LEU A 175 20.97 -16.92 -22.16
CA LEU A 175 20.47 -17.95 -21.24
C LEU A 175 21.17 -19.30 -21.45
N SER A 176 21.26 -19.78 -22.69
CA SER A 176 21.93 -21.05 -23.02
C SER A 176 23.43 -21.02 -22.67
N SER A 177 24.11 -19.90 -22.95
CA SER A 177 25.53 -19.73 -22.63
C SER A 177 25.77 -19.73 -21.12
N TYR A 178 24.89 -19.06 -20.36
CA TYR A 178 24.96 -19.01 -18.92
C TYR A 178 24.77 -20.40 -18.29
N ALA A 179 23.74 -21.13 -18.73
CA ALA A 179 23.45 -22.48 -18.24
C ALA A 179 24.61 -23.46 -18.54
N SER A 180 25.22 -23.34 -19.72
CA SER A 180 26.37 -24.17 -20.13
C SER A 180 27.63 -23.88 -19.30
N ALA A 181 27.90 -22.60 -19.01
CA ALA A 181 29.04 -22.19 -18.20
C ALA A 181 28.84 -22.51 -16.70
N ASN A 182 27.60 -22.58 -16.24
CA ASN A 182 27.23 -22.79 -14.84
C ASN A 182 26.25 -23.98 -14.70
N PRO A 183 26.69 -25.24 -14.90
CA PRO A 183 25.81 -26.40 -15.01
C PRO A 183 24.97 -26.70 -13.76
N ASN A 184 25.40 -26.23 -12.58
CA ASN A 184 24.69 -26.40 -11.32
C ASN A 184 23.81 -25.18 -10.95
N SER A 185 23.77 -24.15 -11.80
CA SER A 185 22.99 -22.95 -11.54
C SER A 185 21.48 -23.21 -11.61
N THR A 186 20.74 -22.40 -10.86
CA THR A 186 19.27 -22.41 -10.90
C THR A 186 18.77 -21.16 -11.62
N ILE A 187 17.83 -21.32 -12.55
CA ILE A 187 17.05 -20.19 -13.04
C ILE A 187 15.83 -19.97 -12.14
N PHE A 188 15.71 -18.75 -11.63
CA PHE A 188 14.59 -18.29 -10.83
C PHE A 188 13.70 -17.43 -11.71
N ALA A 189 12.44 -17.81 -11.87
CA ALA A 189 11.48 -17.07 -12.68
C ALA A 189 10.09 -17.14 -12.04
N ILE A 190 9.10 -16.52 -12.68
CA ILE A 190 7.71 -16.55 -12.20
C ILE A 190 6.90 -17.48 -13.09
N GLU A 191 6.29 -18.49 -12.48
CA GLU A 191 5.39 -19.42 -13.19
C GLU A 191 4.26 -18.69 -13.93
N GLY A 192 3.97 -19.11 -15.17
CA GLY A 192 2.94 -18.52 -16.03
C GLY A 192 3.28 -17.15 -16.62
N GLN A 193 4.51 -16.66 -16.41
CA GLN A 193 4.99 -15.38 -16.96
C GLN A 193 6.14 -15.53 -17.96
N ILE A 194 6.43 -16.76 -18.39
CA ILE A 194 7.52 -17.12 -19.28
C ILE A 194 6.95 -17.50 -20.63
N SER A 195 7.41 -16.85 -21.68
CA SER A 195 7.00 -17.11 -23.06
C SER A 195 7.55 -18.45 -23.57
N ASP A 196 6.75 -19.18 -24.36
CA ASP A 196 7.06 -20.55 -24.81
C ASP A 196 8.39 -20.69 -25.57
N HIS A 197 8.82 -19.62 -26.25
CA HIS A 197 10.04 -19.60 -27.05
C HIS A 197 11.32 -19.36 -26.22
N ILE A 198 11.19 -19.09 -24.92
CA ILE A 198 12.32 -18.82 -24.03
C ILE A 198 12.94 -20.13 -23.54
N LYS A 199 14.25 -20.27 -23.76
CA LYS A 199 15.01 -21.51 -23.50
C LYS A 199 15.46 -21.66 -22.05
N ILE A 200 14.54 -21.50 -21.10
CA ILE A 200 14.82 -21.84 -19.70
C ILE A 200 15.08 -23.35 -19.52
N SER A 201 14.67 -24.17 -20.50
CA SER A 201 14.87 -25.63 -20.54
C SER A 201 16.33 -26.04 -20.37
N ASP A 202 17.26 -25.19 -20.82
CA ASP A 202 18.70 -25.45 -20.83
C ASP A 202 19.30 -25.46 -19.41
N PHE A 203 18.59 -24.87 -18.44
CA PHE A 203 18.94 -24.97 -17.03
C PHE A 203 18.49 -26.32 -16.45
N GLN A 204 19.42 -27.01 -15.80
CA GLN A 204 19.13 -28.26 -15.08
C GLN A 204 18.20 -28.01 -13.89
N ASN A 205 18.43 -26.92 -13.16
CA ASN A 205 17.65 -26.54 -11.98
C ASN A 205 16.78 -25.32 -12.29
N LYS A 206 15.50 -25.39 -11.92
CA LYS A 206 14.52 -24.32 -12.10
C LYS A 206 13.74 -24.12 -10.80
N ASN A 207 13.54 -22.87 -10.41
CA ASN A 207 12.64 -22.52 -9.32
C ASN A 207 11.67 -21.43 -9.78
N LEU A 208 10.39 -21.79 -9.92
CA LEU A 208 9.36 -20.91 -10.47
C LEU A 208 8.42 -20.32 -9.40
N SER A 209 8.67 -20.64 -8.12
CA SER A 209 7.76 -20.33 -7.01
C SER A 209 8.31 -19.28 -6.04
N VAL A 210 9.63 -19.27 -5.78
CA VAL A 210 10.21 -18.42 -4.72
C VAL A 210 10.38 -16.96 -5.13
N LEU A 211 10.62 -16.69 -6.41
CA LEU A 211 10.96 -15.35 -6.89
C LEU A 211 9.81 -14.38 -6.66
N LYS A 212 8.60 -14.75 -7.08
CA LYS A 212 7.39 -13.93 -6.89
C LYS A 212 7.20 -13.55 -5.42
N LYS A 213 7.19 -14.54 -4.52
CA LYS A 213 7.00 -14.35 -3.08
C LYS A 213 8.10 -13.45 -2.49
N SER A 214 9.34 -13.62 -2.93
CA SER A 214 10.46 -12.81 -2.45
C SER A 214 10.34 -11.35 -2.88
N ILE A 215 9.95 -11.10 -4.14
CA ILE A 215 9.67 -9.74 -4.63
C ILE A 215 8.48 -9.13 -3.86
N GLU A 216 7.43 -9.92 -3.62
CA GLU A 216 6.26 -9.47 -2.85
C GLU A 216 6.66 -9.01 -1.45
N VAL A 217 7.46 -9.79 -0.73
CA VAL A 217 7.97 -9.39 0.59
C VAL A 217 8.91 -8.19 0.51
N ALA A 218 9.75 -8.11 -0.52
CA ALA A 218 10.67 -6.98 -0.72
C ALA A 218 9.94 -5.65 -0.92
N ARG A 219 8.83 -5.66 -1.68
CA ARG A 219 7.99 -4.48 -1.99
C ARG A 219 7.25 -3.90 -0.78
N VAL A 220 7.05 -4.67 0.29
CA VAL A 220 6.34 -4.20 1.49
C VAL A 220 7.06 -3.00 2.12
N VAL A 221 8.39 -3.08 2.23
CA VAL A 221 9.24 -2.04 2.81
C VAL A 221 9.78 -1.15 1.69
N LYS A 222 9.51 0.14 1.75
CA LYS A 222 9.86 1.11 0.72
C LYS A 222 11.24 1.69 1.02
N ASP A 223 12.07 1.83 0.00
CA ASP A 223 13.29 2.66 0.12
C ASP A 223 12.99 4.14 -0.12
N GLU A 224 14.00 4.99 0.07
CA GLU A 224 13.86 6.45 -0.01
C GLU A 224 13.34 6.92 -1.37
N TYR A 225 13.75 6.27 -2.47
CA TYR A 225 13.30 6.61 -3.82
C TYR A 225 11.82 6.25 -3.99
N GLU A 226 11.43 5.07 -3.51
CA GLU A 226 10.03 4.62 -3.55
C GLU A 226 9.12 5.57 -2.76
N VAL A 227 9.53 5.99 -1.55
CA VAL A 227 8.75 6.94 -0.75
C VAL A 227 8.69 8.32 -1.43
N ALA A 228 9.78 8.79 -2.03
CA ALA A 228 9.79 10.05 -2.77
C ALA A 228 8.81 10.04 -3.96
N ILE A 229 8.72 8.94 -4.72
CA ILE A 229 7.72 8.83 -5.79
C ILE A 229 6.30 8.84 -5.21
N ILE A 230 6.03 8.09 -4.14
CA ILE A 230 4.70 8.06 -3.51
C ILE A 230 4.31 9.46 -3.00
N ARG A 231 5.26 10.25 -2.48
CA ARG A 231 5.01 11.67 -2.13
C ARG A 231 4.65 12.51 -3.34
N LYS A 232 5.34 12.34 -4.46
CA LYS A 232 5.02 13.06 -5.71
C LYS A 232 3.59 12.74 -6.15
N ALA A 233 3.21 11.46 -6.16
CA ALA A 233 1.85 11.03 -6.46
C ALA A 233 0.83 11.66 -5.51
N ASN A 234 1.09 11.65 -4.20
CA ASN A 234 0.24 12.30 -3.20
C ASN A 234 0.10 13.81 -3.40
N TYR A 235 1.19 14.50 -3.74
CA TYR A 235 1.19 15.93 -4.01
C TYR A 235 0.30 16.27 -5.20
N VAL A 236 0.43 15.54 -6.32
CA VAL A 236 -0.41 15.74 -7.51
C VAL A 236 -1.88 15.44 -7.20
N SER A 237 -2.16 14.35 -6.48
CA SER A 237 -3.51 14.02 -6.01
C SER A 237 -4.09 15.15 -5.14
N ALA A 238 -3.32 15.72 -4.22
CA ALA A 238 -3.79 16.82 -3.37
C ALA A 238 -4.18 18.07 -4.17
N LEU A 239 -3.42 18.41 -5.22
CA LEU A 239 -3.78 19.49 -6.14
C LEU A 239 -5.10 19.20 -6.86
N ALA A 240 -5.28 17.97 -7.36
CA ALA A 240 -6.48 17.57 -8.07
C ALA A 240 -7.71 17.50 -7.15
N HIS A 241 -7.58 16.99 -5.92
CA HIS A 241 -8.62 17.03 -4.90
C HIS A 241 -9.07 18.46 -4.61
N LYS A 242 -8.12 19.38 -4.42
CA LYS A 242 -8.44 20.80 -4.22
C LYS A 242 -9.19 21.38 -5.42
N ALA A 243 -8.72 21.15 -6.64
CA ALA A 243 -9.35 21.64 -7.86
C ALA A 243 -10.80 21.14 -8.02
N VAL A 244 -11.06 19.87 -7.65
CA VAL A 244 -12.42 19.31 -7.63
C VAL A 244 -13.32 20.02 -6.62
N ILE A 245 -12.83 20.27 -5.41
CA ILE A 245 -13.59 20.99 -4.38
C ILE A 245 -13.92 22.40 -4.87
N GLU A 246 -12.97 23.12 -5.47
CA GLU A 246 -13.20 24.46 -6.05
C GLU A 246 -14.22 24.42 -7.20
N LYS A 247 -14.13 23.40 -8.07
CA LYS A 247 -15.03 23.25 -9.22
C LYS A 247 -16.48 22.95 -8.81
N SER A 248 -16.68 22.29 -7.68
CA SER A 248 -17.97 21.72 -7.22
C SER A 248 -19.16 22.67 -7.26
N ARG A 249 -18.94 23.96 -7.00
CA ARG A 249 -19.99 24.99 -7.00
C ARG A 249 -20.65 25.21 -8.36
N THR A 250 -19.91 24.94 -9.43
CA THR A 250 -20.35 25.18 -10.81
C THR A 250 -20.63 23.90 -11.59
N ALA A 251 -20.20 22.75 -11.05
CA ALA A 251 -20.40 21.47 -11.69
C ALA A 251 -21.88 21.07 -11.64
N LYS A 252 -22.36 20.43 -12.72
CA LYS A 252 -23.75 19.95 -12.78
C LYS A 252 -23.89 18.48 -12.41
N ASN A 253 -22.83 17.71 -12.60
CA ASN A 253 -22.81 16.26 -12.42
C ASN A 253 -21.42 15.80 -11.95
N GLU A 254 -21.35 14.56 -11.50
CA GLU A 254 -20.10 13.90 -11.07
C GLU A 254 -19.05 13.82 -12.20
N GLN A 255 -19.47 13.76 -13.46
CA GLN A 255 -18.58 13.61 -14.62
C GLN A 255 -17.72 14.87 -14.85
N GLU A 256 -18.30 16.05 -14.66
CA GLU A 256 -17.56 17.31 -14.75
C GLU A 256 -16.45 17.39 -13.69
N LEU A 257 -16.71 16.85 -12.49
CA LEU A 257 -15.71 16.78 -11.42
C LEU A 257 -14.65 15.72 -11.71
N LEU A 258 -15.03 14.58 -12.30
CA LEU A 258 -14.09 13.56 -12.76
C LEU A 258 -13.12 14.17 -13.78
N ALA A 259 -13.65 14.91 -14.75
CA ALA A 259 -12.85 15.59 -15.76
C ALA A 259 -11.87 16.60 -15.14
N THR A 260 -12.29 17.36 -14.12
CA THR A 260 -11.40 18.26 -13.38
C THR A 260 -10.27 17.51 -12.68
N PHE A 261 -10.57 16.41 -11.98
CA PHE A 261 -9.53 15.61 -11.33
C PHE A 261 -8.49 15.11 -12.33
N LEU A 262 -8.95 14.48 -13.42
CA LEU A 262 -8.08 13.92 -14.46
C LEU A 262 -7.24 15.01 -15.14
N ALA A 263 -7.85 16.13 -15.52
CA ALA A 263 -7.15 17.24 -16.16
C ALA A 263 -6.04 17.79 -15.25
N THR A 264 -6.34 18.05 -13.97
CA THR A 264 -5.35 18.56 -13.03
C THR A 264 -4.19 17.59 -12.82
N CYS A 265 -4.45 16.29 -12.71
CA CYS A 265 -3.38 15.29 -12.61
C CYS A 265 -2.48 15.28 -13.85
N ILE A 266 -3.08 15.25 -15.05
CA ILE A 266 -2.35 15.21 -16.33
C ILE A 266 -1.52 16.49 -16.53
N GLU A 267 -2.09 17.66 -16.24
CA GLU A 267 -1.39 18.96 -16.31
C GLU A 267 -0.19 19.03 -15.36
N ASN A 268 -0.22 18.28 -14.26
CA ASN A 268 0.88 18.17 -13.31
C ASN A 268 1.81 16.98 -13.58
N GLY A 269 1.64 16.28 -14.70
CA GLY A 269 2.53 15.23 -15.20
C GLY A 269 2.15 13.79 -14.81
N ALA A 270 1.06 13.58 -14.08
CA ALA A 270 0.54 12.24 -13.78
C ALA A 270 -0.40 11.81 -14.92
N ALA A 271 0.15 11.10 -15.90
CA ALA A 271 -0.61 10.67 -17.08
C ALA A 271 -1.71 9.64 -16.75
N GLU A 272 -1.53 8.85 -15.69
CA GLU A 272 -2.41 7.75 -15.32
C GLU A 272 -2.90 7.90 -13.88
N MET A 273 -4.09 7.34 -13.61
CA MET A 273 -4.62 7.23 -12.25
C MET A 273 -4.32 5.85 -11.68
N ALA A 274 -4.09 5.77 -10.38
CA ALA A 274 -3.75 4.50 -9.72
C ALA A 274 -4.90 3.48 -9.80
N TYR A 275 -6.14 3.98 -9.83
CA TYR A 275 -7.39 3.25 -9.98
C TYR A 275 -8.44 4.17 -10.62
N HIS A 276 -9.59 3.62 -11.00
CA HIS A 276 -10.68 4.42 -11.54
C HIS A 276 -11.21 5.36 -10.45
N PRO A 277 -11.12 6.70 -10.60
CA PRO A 277 -11.60 7.63 -9.59
C PRO A 277 -13.08 7.40 -9.26
N ILE A 278 -13.45 7.64 -8.00
CA ILE A 278 -14.81 7.51 -7.48
C ILE A 278 -15.29 8.91 -7.11
N LEU A 279 -16.39 9.37 -7.72
CA LEU A 279 -17.01 10.65 -7.40
C LEU A 279 -18.48 10.41 -7.12
N ALA A 280 -18.82 10.28 -5.84
CA ALA A 280 -20.10 9.77 -5.40
C ALA A 280 -20.87 10.84 -4.61
N ALA A 281 -21.94 11.39 -5.20
CA ALA A 281 -22.74 12.45 -4.61
C ALA A 281 -23.93 11.93 -3.76
N GLY A 282 -24.11 12.50 -2.56
CA GLY A 282 -25.17 12.15 -1.61
C GLY A 282 -25.19 10.65 -1.30
N GLU A 283 -26.36 10.01 -1.39
CA GLU A 283 -26.52 8.56 -1.12
C GLU A 283 -25.57 7.65 -1.92
N ALA A 284 -25.06 8.08 -3.08
CA ALA A 284 -24.09 7.29 -3.83
C ALA A 284 -22.77 7.09 -3.05
N ALA A 285 -22.41 8.02 -2.15
CA ALA A 285 -21.24 7.92 -1.28
C ALA A 285 -21.29 6.70 -0.33
N ALA A 286 -22.45 6.05 -0.18
CA ALA A 286 -22.59 4.78 0.53
C ALA A 286 -22.08 3.56 -0.26
N THR A 287 -21.72 3.73 -1.54
CA THR A 287 -21.21 2.67 -2.42
C THR A 287 -19.68 2.76 -2.50
N LEU A 288 -18.99 1.81 -1.87
CA LEU A 288 -17.53 1.90 -1.63
C LEU A 288 -16.69 2.05 -2.91
N HIS A 289 -17.00 1.29 -3.97
CA HIS A 289 -16.33 1.36 -5.27
C HIS A 289 -17.30 1.84 -6.36
N TYR A 290 -17.83 3.05 -6.19
CA TYR A 290 -18.78 3.65 -7.13
C TYR A 290 -18.09 4.12 -8.42
N VAL A 291 -18.57 3.67 -9.59
CA VAL A 291 -17.91 3.94 -10.89
C VAL A 291 -18.80 4.64 -11.92
N HIS A 292 -20.04 4.99 -11.58
CA HIS A 292 -20.93 5.59 -12.59
C HIS A 292 -20.48 7.00 -12.96
N ASN A 293 -20.04 7.78 -11.97
CA ASN A 293 -19.43 9.11 -12.12
C ASN A 293 -20.15 10.02 -13.13
N ASN A 294 -21.49 9.97 -13.16
CA ASN A 294 -22.28 10.68 -14.17
C ASN A 294 -23.65 11.14 -13.65
N ARG A 295 -23.90 11.04 -12.33
CA ARG A 295 -25.18 11.48 -11.74
C ARG A 295 -25.17 12.98 -11.50
N THR A 296 -26.38 13.56 -11.49
CA THR A 296 -26.60 14.97 -11.18
C THR A 296 -26.19 15.29 -9.75
N LEU A 297 -25.59 16.47 -9.54
CA LEU A 297 -25.29 17.02 -8.21
C LEU A 297 -26.48 17.77 -7.60
N GLU A 298 -27.57 17.93 -8.36
CA GLU A 298 -28.77 18.62 -7.90
C GLU A 298 -29.37 17.95 -6.66
N ASN A 299 -29.71 18.75 -5.65
CA ASN A 299 -30.28 18.31 -4.38
C ASN A 299 -29.38 17.33 -3.59
N LYS A 300 -28.06 17.36 -3.80
CA LYS A 300 -27.07 16.58 -3.04
C LYS A 300 -26.35 17.47 -2.02
N THR A 301 -26.11 16.95 -0.83
CA THR A 301 -25.53 17.68 0.30
C THR A 301 -24.00 17.67 0.28
N ASN A 302 -23.42 16.50 0.00
CA ASN A 302 -21.99 16.26 0.00
C ASN A 302 -21.61 15.34 -1.16
N LEU A 303 -20.31 15.33 -1.47
CA LEU A 303 -19.70 14.40 -2.39
C LEU A 303 -18.49 13.76 -1.72
N LEU A 304 -18.36 12.45 -1.88
CA LEU A 304 -17.16 11.69 -1.55
C LEU A 304 -16.36 11.49 -2.84
N ILE A 305 -15.14 12.01 -2.86
CA ILE A 305 -14.16 11.75 -3.90
C ILE A 305 -13.09 10.81 -3.35
N ASP A 306 -12.92 9.67 -3.98
CA ASP A 306 -11.82 8.73 -3.73
C ASP A 306 -11.06 8.58 -5.04
N ALA A 307 -9.89 9.22 -5.10
CA ALA A 307 -9.11 9.32 -6.32
C ALA A 307 -7.62 9.58 -6.03
N GLY A 308 -6.75 8.90 -6.76
CA GLY A 308 -5.31 9.05 -6.64
C GLY A 308 -4.57 8.95 -7.97
N ALA A 309 -3.62 9.85 -8.18
CA ALA A 309 -2.67 9.82 -9.26
C ALA A 309 -1.72 8.61 -9.13
N GLU A 310 -1.29 8.08 -10.28
CA GLU A 310 -0.13 7.19 -10.39
C GLU A 310 1.04 8.00 -10.97
N TRP A 311 2.17 8.04 -10.25
CA TRP A 311 3.39 8.68 -10.74
C TRP A 311 4.43 7.61 -11.01
N ASN A 312 4.85 7.46 -12.27
CA ASN A 312 5.84 6.46 -12.68
C ASN A 312 5.59 5.07 -12.06
N ASN A 313 4.36 4.57 -12.19
CA ASN A 313 3.88 3.29 -11.65
C ASN A 313 3.67 3.19 -10.14
N TYR A 314 3.99 4.21 -9.34
CA TYR A 314 3.65 4.24 -7.91
C TYR A 314 2.35 4.97 -7.65
N ALA A 315 1.48 4.32 -6.89
CA ALA A 315 0.15 4.79 -6.57
C ALA A 315 0.17 5.80 -5.42
N SER A 316 -0.78 6.72 -5.47
CA SER A 316 -1.38 7.35 -4.30
C SER A 316 -2.84 6.93 -4.20
N ASP A 317 -3.38 6.97 -2.99
CA ASP A 317 -4.77 6.66 -2.69
C ASP A 317 -5.30 7.70 -1.69
N VAL A 318 -6.28 8.50 -2.08
CA VAL A 318 -6.72 9.64 -1.28
C VAL A 318 -8.22 9.80 -1.42
N THR A 319 -8.89 9.76 -0.27
CA THR A 319 -10.33 10.04 -0.16
C THR A 319 -10.59 11.31 0.62
N ARG A 320 -11.45 12.17 0.09
CA ARG A 320 -12.02 13.34 0.78
C ARG A 320 -13.52 13.38 0.59
N THR A 321 -14.22 13.90 1.60
CA THR A 321 -15.64 14.22 1.51
C THR A 321 -15.81 15.72 1.72
N PHE A 322 -16.64 16.38 0.92
CA PHE A 322 -16.81 17.83 1.00
C PHE A 322 -18.27 18.24 0.69
N PRO A 323 -18.72 19.40 1.17
CA PRO A 323 -20.08 19.87 0.93
C PRO A 323 -20.23 20.48 -0.45
N LEU A 324 -21.26 20.07 -1.19
CA LEU A 324 -21.57 20.65 -2.51
C LEU A 324 -22.16 22.05 -2.42
N THR A 325 -22.71 22.42 -1.27
CA THR A 325 -23.32 23.73 -0.98
C THR A 325 -22.35 24.72 -0.34
N GLY A 326 -21.05 24.39 -0.25
CA GLY A 326 -20.01 25.20 0.40
C GLY A 326 -19.95 25.09 1.92
N LYS A 327 -20.98 24.54 2.58
CA LYS A 327 -20.99 24.24 4.02
C LYS A 327 -21.60 22.88 4.29
N PHE A 328 -21.05 22.14 5.24
CA PHE A 328 -21.65 20.89 5.67
C PHE A 328 -23.01 21.15 6.32
N THR A 329 -23.98 20.25 6.05
CA THR A 329 -25.20 20.20 6.88
C THR A 329 -24.84 19.74 8.29
N PRO A 330 -25.68 19.99 9.31
CA PRO A 330 -25.43 19.48 10.67
C PRO A 330 -25.17 17.97 10.71
N GLU A 331 -25.94 17.19 9.95
CA GLU A 331 -25.81 15.74 9.85
C GLU A 331 -24.49 15.34 9.17
N SER A 332 -24.17 15.95 8.03
CA SER A 332 -22.92 15.67 7.31
C SER A 332 -21.69 16.05 8.15
N ARG A 333 -21.75 17.20 8.83
CA ARG A 333 -20.67 17.70 9.69
C ARG A 333 -20.41 16.75 10.86
N ALA A 334 -21.48 16.30 11.52
CA ALA A 334 -21.37 15.37 12.64
C ALA A 334 -20.65 14.06 12.23
N ILE A 335 -21.00 13.50 11.07
CA ILE A 335 -20.34 12.29 10.56
C ILE A 335 -18.90 12.58 10.12
N TYR A 336 -18.65 13.74 9.51
CA TYR A 336 -17.31 14.16 9.14
C TYR A 336 -16.37 14.25 10.35
N ASP A 337 -16.81 14.90 11.42
CA ASP A 337 -16.01 15.06 12.63
C ASP A 337 -15.73 13.70 13.31
N ILE A 338 -16.69 12.76 13.27
CA ILE A 338 -16.48 11.38 13.76
C ILE A 338 -15.40 10.67 12.94
N VAL A 339 -15.50 10.72 11.61
CA VAL A 339 -14.55 10.03 10.72
C VAL A 339 -13.15 10.66 10.79
N LEU A 340 -13.07 11.99 10.88
CA LEU A 340 -11.80 12.69 11.10
C LEU A 340 -11.14 12.22 12.40
N LYS A 341 -11.92 12.13 13.48
CA LYS A 341 -11.43 11.59 14.75
C LYS A 341 -11.02 10.11 14.65
N MET A 342 -11.77 9.28 13.93
CA MET A 342 -11.39 7.88 13.68
C MET A 342 -10.01 7.81 13.01
N GLN A 343 -9.74 8.68 12.05
CA GLN A 343 -8.46 8.71 11.34
C GLN A 343 -7.32 9.18 12.25
N GLU A 344 -7.52 10.28 12.98
CA GLU A 344 -6.50 10.83 13.89
C GLU A 344 -6.12 9.84 15.00
N ASP A 345 -7.11 9.23 15.66
CA ASP A 345 -6.88 8.28 16.74
C ASP A 345 -6.21 6.98 16.24
N THR A 346 -6.56 6.51 15.04
CA THR A 346 -5.92 5.30 14.47
C THR A 346 -4.50 5.57 13.99
N MET A 347 -4.26 6.72 13.35
CA MET A 347 -2.91 7.13 12.95
C MET A 347 -1.98 7.25 14.17
N ALA A 348 -2.47 7.78 15.30
CA ALA A 348 -1.67 7.93 16.52
C ALA A 348 -1.12 6.60 17.08
N GLU A 349 -1.73 5.46 16.74
CA GLU A 349 -1.29 4.12 17.15
C GLU A 349 -0.27 3.49 16.17
N ILE A 350 -0.06 4.09 15.00
CA ILE A 350 0.83 3.55 13.97
C ILE A 350 2.29 3.74 14.37
N LYS A 351 2.99 2.61 14.45
CA LYS A 351 4.44 2.49 14.60
C LYS A 351 4.86 1.06 14.22
N ALA A 352 6.15 0.84 14.06
CA ALA A 352 6.69 -0.50 13.86
C ALA A 352 6.22 -1.47 14.96
N GLY A 353 5.79 -2.67 14.56
CA GLY A 353 5.30 -3.70 15.47
C GLY A 353 3.83 -3.56 15.89
N ALA A 354 3.16 -2.45 15.59
CA ALA A 354 1.76 -2.26 15.94
C ALA A 354 0.86 -3.26 15.19
N SER A 355 -0.19 -3.74 15.87
CA SER A 355 -1.14 -4.71 15.33
C SER A 355 -2.24 -3.98 14.55
N TRP A 356 -2.28 -4.17 13.23
CA TRP A 356 -3.29 -3.52 12.38
C TRP A 356 -4.72 -3.93 12.75
N ASP A 357 -4.92 -5.17 13.16
CA ASP A 357 -6.19 -5.68 13.68
C ASP A 357 -6.67 -4.87 14.90
N ASP A 358 -5.76 -4.53 15.81
CA ASP A 358 -6.09 -3.74 17.01
C ASP A 358 -6.38 -2.27 16.66
N ILE A 359 -5.63 -1.69 15.72
CA ILE A 359 -5.88 -0.33 15.21
C ILE A 359 -7.25 -0.27 14.51
N HIS A 360 -7.61 -1.29 13.73
CA HIS A 360 -8.95 -1.42 13.14
C HIS A 360 -10.05 -1.44 14.22
N VAL A 361 -9.83 -2.14 15.34
CA VAL A 361 -10.75 -2.11 16.49
C VAL A 361 -10.81 -0.72 17.13
N VAL A 362 -9.71 0.04 17.19
CA VAL A 362 -9.73 1.45 17.66
C VAL A 362 -10.65 2.29 16.78
N ALA A 363 -10.59 2.16 15.45
CA ALA A 363 -11.48 2.86 14.53
C ALA A 363 -12.96 2.59 14.87
N HIS A 364 -13.32 1.33 15.11
CA HIS A 364 -14.69 0.95 15.49
C HIS A 364 -15.10 1.51 16.85
N LYS A 365 -14.21 1.55 17.85
CA LYS A 365 -14.51 2.14 19.17
C LYS A 365 -14.82 3.63 19.02
N VAL A 366 -14.03 4.36 18.24
CA VAL A 366 -14.26 5.79 17.98
C VAL A 366 -15.56 6.01 17.21
N ALA A 367 -15.86 5.17 16.20
CA ALA A 367 -17.14 5.23 15.49
C ALA A 367 -18.33 5.00 16.43
N ILE A 368 -18.22 4.04 17.36
CA ILE A 368 -19.27 3.75 18.34
C ILE A 368 -19.49 4.94 19.28
N ASP A 369 -18.42 5.50 19.85
CA ASP A 369 -18.50 6.66 20.74
C ASP A 369 -19.11 7.87 20.01
N GLY A 370 -18.71 8.10 18.76
CA GLY A 370 -19.26 9.14 17.89
C GLY A 370 -20.74 8.96 17.60
N LEU A 371 -21.15 7.78 17.12
CA LEU A 371 -22.54 7.48 16.76
C LEU A 371 -23.46 7.43 17.99
N LEU A 372 -22.94 7.09 19.18
CA LEU A 372 -23.64 7.23 20.47
C LEU A 372 -23.87 8.72 20.81
N SER A 373 -22.86 9.57 20.62
CA SER A 373 -22.95 11.00 20.96
C SER A 373 -24.02 11.75 20.16
N ILE A 374 -24.28 11.33 18.93
CA ILE A 374 -25.31 11.90 18.04
C ILE A 374 -26.66 11.15 18.12
N GLY A 375 -26.73 10.08 18.91
CA GLY A 375 -27.95 9.33 19.17
C GLY A 375 -28.36 8.30 18.11
N ILE A 376 -27.55 8.04 17.08
CA ILE A 376 -27.82 6.96 16.10
C ILE A 376 -27.69 5.60 16.78
N LEU A 377 -26.65 5.44 17.61
CA LEU A 377 -26.50 4.29 18.48
C LEU A 377 -27.02 4.60 19.89
N LYS A 378 -27.45 3.56 20.61
CA LYS A 378 -27.86 3.62 22.02
C LYS A 378 -27.46 2.35 22.76
N GLY A 379 -27.33 2.45 24.08
CA GLY A 379 -26.96 1.33 24.96
C GLY A 379 -25.49 1.35 25.37
N ASP A 380 -24.96 0.19 25.76
CA ASP A 380 -23.58 0.04 26.21
C ASP A 380 -22.60 -0.10 25.03
N LYS A 381 -21.49 0.66 25.08
CA LYS A 381 -20.50 0.71 24.00
C LYS A 381 -19.77 -0.63 23.78
N GLN A 382 -19.51 -1.39 24.84
CA GLN A 382 -18.82 -2.67 24.74
C GLN A 382 -19.76 -3.72 24.17
N GLU A 383 -21.04 -3.73 24.57
CA GLU A 383 -22.03 -4.63 23.98
C GLU A 383 -22.23 -4.37 22.48
N ILE A 384 -22.23 -3.11 22.03
CA ILE A 384 -22.30 -2.73 20.60
C ILE A 384 -21.09 -3.26 19.83
N LEU A 385 -19.90 -3.15 20.42
CA LEU A 385 -18.68 -3.66 19.81
C LEU A 385 -18.70 -5.19 19.74
N ASP A 386 -19.04 -5.86 20.83
CA ASP A 386 -19.08 -7.33 20.93
C ASP A 386 -20.13 -7.93 20.01
N SER A 387 -21.27 -7.25 19.81
CA SER A 387 -22.29 -7.66 18.85
C SER A 387 -21.87 -7.45 17.40
N ARG A 388 -20.84 -6.63 17.13
CA ARG A 388 -20.41 -6.15 15.80
C ARG A 388 -21.42 -5.22 15.11
N THR A 389 -22.25 -4.52 15.88
CA THR A 389 -23.27 -3.61 15.29
C THR A 389 -22.63 -2.46 14.51
N SER A 390 -21.45 -1.98 14.93
CA SER A 390 -20.72 -0.91 14.22
C SER A 390 -20.33 -1.27 12.79
N SER A 391 -20.20 -2.56 12.44
CA SER A 391 -19.93 -3.02 11.08
C SER A 391 -21.06 -2.72 10.08
N ALA A 392 -22.26 -2.35 10.55
CA ALA A 392 -23.32 -1.85 9.68
C ALA A 392 -22.98 -0.46 9.08
N PHE A 393 -22.21 0.33 9.82
CA PHE A 393 -21.86 1.71 9.48
C PHE A 393 -20.43 1.83 8.95
N PHE A 394 -19.51 0.97 9.38
CA PHE A 394 -18.14 0.88 8.89
C PHE A 394 -17.85 -0.55 8.39
N PRO A 395 -18.19 -0.89 7.14
CA PRO A 395 -18.22 -2.27 6.66
C PRO A 395 -16.91 -2.76 6.02
N HIS A 396 -15.94 -1.89 5.74
CA HIS A 396 -14.67 -2.25 5.10
C HIS A 396 -13.49 -2.25 6.09
N GLY A 397 -12.32 -2.67 5.62
CA GLY A 397 -11.10 -2.61 6.42
C GLY A 397 -10.56 -1.18 6.55
N LEU A 398 -9.85 -0.90 7.65
CA LEU A 398 -9.23 0.42 7.92
C LEU A 398 -8.23 0.90 6.86
N GLY A 399 -7.66 -0.02 6.09
CA GLY A 399 -6.70 0.31 5.04
C GLY A 399 -5.87 -0.89 4.59
N HIS A 400 -4.85 -0.61 3.79
CA HIS A 400 -4.03 -1.59 3.11
C HIS A 400 -2.61 -1.08 2.84
N HIS A 401 -1.71 -1.96 2.45
CA HIS A 401 -0.42 -1.52 1.89
C HIS A 401 -0.63 -0.77 0.58
N LEU A 402 0.26 0.21 0.34
CA LEU A 402 0.30 1.03 -0.87
C LEU A 402 1.73 1.04 -1.44
N GLY A 403 1.86 1.02 -2.77
CA GLY A 403 3.16 1.08 -3.46
C GLY A 403 2.98 1.11 -4.98
N LEU A 404 3.57 0.13 -5.67
CA LEU A 404 3.42 -0.02 -7.13
C LEU A 404 1.98 -0.37 -7.57
N ASP A 405 1.18 -0.87 -6.62
CA ASP A 405 -0.25 -1.10 -6.78
C ASP A 405 -0.98 -0.36 -5.66
N THR A 406 -2.22 0.10 -5.92
CA THR A 406 -3.09 0.71 -4.90
C THR A 406 -3.30 -0.22 -3.72
N HIS A 407 -3.82 -1.42 -4.00
CA HIS A 407 -3.80 -2.54 -3.06
C HIS A 407 -2.49 -3.32 -3.22
N ASP A 408 -1.44 -2.86 -2.56
CA ASP A 408 -0.12 -3.46 -2.66
C ASP A 408 -0.03 -4.82 -1.94
N THR A 409 1.04 -5.55 -2.23
CA THR A 409 1.27 -6.91 -1.73
C THR A 409 1.63 -6.95 -0.22
N GLY A 410 1.65 -8.17 0.34
CA GLY A 410 2.11 -8.43 1.72
C GLY A 410 1.08 -8.21 2.83
N GLY A 411 -0.16 -7.87 2.50
CA GLY A 411 -1.20 -7.56 3.50
C GLY A 411 -1.86 -8.75 4.22
N ASN A 412 -1.68 -9.99 3.73
CA ASN A 412 -2.23 -11.22 4.34
C ASN A 412 -3.75 -11.17 4.65
N PRO A 413 -4.63 -10.78 3.70
CA PRO A 413 -6.07 -10.74 3.91
C PRO A 413 -6.66 -12.11 4.24
N ASN A 414 -7.75 -12.11 5.03
CA ASN A 414 -8.54 -13.32 5.30
C ASN A 414 -10.02 -13.11 4.92
N PRO A 415 -10.39 -13.19 3.63
CA PRO A 415 -11.78 -12.99 3.20
C PRO A 415 -12.75 -14.07 3.71
N LYS A 416 -12.24 -15.17 4.28
CA LYS A 416 -13.03 -16.24 4.88
C LYS A 416 -13.18 -16.09 6.40
N ASP A 417 -12.73 -14.97 6.97
CA ASP A 417 -12.90 -14.71 8.40
C ASP A 417 -14.39 -14.75 8.78
N LYS A 418 -14.70 -15.49 9.84
CA LYS A 418 -16.06 -15.63 10.33
C LYS A 418 -16.48 -14.39 11.10
N ASP A 419 -15.55 -13.70 11.75
CA ASP A 419 -15.82 -12.41 12.38
C ASP A 419 -15.90 -11.34 11.29
N ILE A 420 -17.11 -10.77 11.13
CA ILE A 420 -17.39 -9.77 10.11
C ILE A 420 -16.55 -8.51 10.28
N LEU A 421 -16.08 -8.23 11.50
CA LEU A 421 -15.24 -7.06 11.80
C LEU A 421 -13.93 -7.09 11.00
N PHE A 422 -13.36 -8.27 10.78
CA PHE A 422 -12.03 -8.44 10.19
C PHE A 422 -12.05 -9.02 8.78
N ARG A 423 -13.21 -9.43 8.27
CA ARG A 423 -13.37 -10.13 6.98
C ARG A 423 -12.85 -9.33 5.79
N TYR A 424 -13.02 -8.01 5.81
CA TYR A 424 -12.66 -7.13 4.69
C TYR A 424 -11.33 -6.41 4.88
N LEU A 425 -10.57 -6.74 5.94
CA LEU A 425 -9.22 -6.23 6.11
C LEU A 425 -8.29 -6.80 5.03
N ARG A 426 -7.58 -5.88 4.38
CA ARG A 426 -6.55 -6.19 3.38
C ARG A 426 -5.16 -6.31 3.98
N LEU A 427 -4.95 -5.65 5.11
CA LEU A 427 -3.76 -5.73 5.95
C LEU A 427 -4.13 -6.40 7.28
N ARG A 428 -3.33 -7.36 7.71
CA ARG A 428 -3.49 -8.10 8.98
C ARG A 428 -2.14 -8.23 9.69
N GLY A 429 -2.17 -8.19 11.01
CA GLY A 429 -0.99 -8.43 11.85
C GLY A 429 -0.09 -7.21 12.04
N SER A 430 1.20 -7.48 12.25
CA SER A 430 2.19 -6.49 12.66
C SER A 430 2.62 -5.59 11.50
N LEU A 431 2.63 -4.27 11.72
CA LEU A 431 3.16 -3.29 10.79
C LEU A 431 4.70 -3.32 10.74
N PRO A 432 5.32 -3.52 9.56
CA PRO A 432 6.75 -3.38 9.41
C PRO A 432 7.16 -1.90 9.26
N ALA A 433 8.26 -1.52 9.90
CA ALA A 433 8.92 -0.23 9.64
C ALA A 433 9.29 -0.11 8.16
N GLY A 434 9.12 1.09 7.62
CA GLY A 434 9.38 1.40 6.21
C GLY A 434 8.26 1.02 5.25
N SER A 435 7.16 0.42 5.72
CA SER A 435 5.99 0.22 4.85
C SER A 435 5.18 1.49 4.67
N VAL A 436 4.41 1.55 3.59
CA VAL A 436 3.39 2.59 3.37
C VAL A 436 2.01 1.93 3.41
N VAL A 437 1.08 2.53 4.14
CA VAL A 437 -0.29 2.05 4.29
C VAL A 437 -1.30 3.19 4.11
N THR A 438 -2.50 2.88 3.63
CA THR A 438 -3.64 3.78 3.69
C THR A 438 -4.26 3.75 5.09
N VAL A 439 -4.82 4.88 5.54
CA VAL A 439 -5.65 4.98 6.75
C VAL A 439 -6.95 5.66 6.36
N GLU A 440 -7.98 4.85 6.13
CA GLU A 440 -9.20 5.23 5.40
C GLU A 440 -10.49 4.92 6.17
N PRO A 441 -10.64 5.30 7.45
CA PRO A 441 -11.90 5.06 8.15
C PRO A 441 -13.08 5.75 7.44
N GLY A 442 -14.25 5.15 7.56
CA GLY A 442 -15.48 5.73 7.01
C GLY A 442 -16.75 5.31 7.74
N VAL A 443 -17.78 6.14 7.62
CA VAL A 443 -19.13 5.88 8.14
C VAL A 443 -20.12 6.07 7.00
N TYR A 444 -20.94 5.04 6.76
CA TYR A 444 -21.83 4.93 5.60
C TYR A 444 -23.26 4.61 6.02
N PHE A 445 -24.21 5.14 5.25
CA PHE A 445 -25.64 4.98 5.40
C PHE A 445 -26.20 4.24 4.18
N CYS A 446 -25.88 2.95 4.07
CA CYS A 446 -26.36 2.08 2.99
C CYS A 446 -27.53 1.22 3.47
N ARG A 447 -28.74 1.41 2.92
CA ARG A 447 -29.94 0.64 3.31
C ARG A 447 -29.74 -0.87 3.17
N PHE A 448 -29.08 -1.33 2.10
CA PHE A 448 -28.83 -2.75 1.88
C PHE A 448 -27.92 -3.39 2.95
N ILE A 449 -27.08 -2.58 3.60
CA ILE A 449 -26.19 -3.04 4.68
C ILE A 449 -26.86 -2.87 6.04
N ILE A 450 -27.58 -1.77 6.28
CA ILE A 450 -28.13 -1.41 7.59
C ILE A 450 -29.50 -2.08 7.84
N ASP A 451 -30.38 -2.19 6.84
CA ASP A 451 -31.73 -2.76 7.03
C ASP A 451 -31.71 -4.19 7.64
N PRO A 452 -30.77 -5.10 7.28
CA PRO A 452 -30.63 -6.37 7.98
C PRO A 452 -30.36 -6.23 9.49
N TYR A 453 -29.57 -5.25 9.90
CA TYR A 453 -29.28 -4.99 11.33
C TYR A 453 -30.50 -4.41 12.05
N LEU A 454 -31.33 -3.63 11.37
CA LEU A 454 -32.60 -3.13 11.93
C LEU A 454 -33.63 -4.24 12.17
N LYS A 455 -33.54 -5.35 11.43
CA LYS A 455 -34.46 -6.50 11.53
C LYS A 455 -34.01 -7.55 12.53
N ASP A 456 -32.72 -7.59 12.88
CA ASP A 456 -32.16 -8.56 13.82
C ASP A 456 -32.20 -8.00 15.26
N PRO A 457 -32.94 -8.63 16.21
CA PRO A 457 -33.01 -8.20 17.61
C PRO A 457 -31.65 -8.12 18.31
N LYS A 458 -30.63 -8.86 17.83
CA LYS A 458 -29.25 -8.75 18.33
C LYS A 458 -28.70 -7.34 18.13
N HIS A 459 -29.07 -6.69 17.04
CA HIS A 459 -28.51 -5.43 16.58
C HIS A 459 -29.48 -4.25 16.75
N SER A 460 -30.76 -4.45 16.41
CA SER A 460 -31.77 -3.39 16.36
C SER A 460 -31.99 -2.68 17.70
N LYS A 461 -31.80 -3.39 18.83
CA LYS A 461 -31.87 -2.80 20.17
C LYS A 461 -30.86 -1.65 20.39
N PHE A 462 -29.78 -1.62 19.62
CA PHE A 462 -28.72 -0.62 19.72
C PHE A 462 -28.85 0.53 18.73
N ILE A 463 -29.82 0.50 17.80
CA ILE A 463 -29.96 1.50 16.75
C ILE A 463 -31.25 2.28 16.98
N ASP A 464 -31.16 3.60 16.95
CA ASP A 464 -32.33 4.48 16.99
C ASP A 464 -32.75 4.87 15.58
N THR A 465 -33.84 4.27 15.08
CA THR A 465 -34.30 4.47 13.71
C THR A 465 -34.76 5.90 13.43
N ASP A 466 -35.36 6.57 14.42
CA ASP A 466 -35.89 7.92 14.25
C ASP A 466 -34.75 8.95 14.11
N VAL A 467 -33.62 8.69 14.79
CA VAL A 467 -32.40 9.49 14.62
C VAL A 467 -31.69 9.12 13.31
N LEU A 468 -31.52 7.82 13.04
CA LEU A 468 -30.89 7.32 11.81
C LEU A 468 -31.53 7.88 10.53
N ASP A 469 -32.86 8.04 10.52
CA ASP A 469 -33.60 8.51 9.36
C ASP A 469 -33.19 9.90 8.86
N LYS A 470 -32.51 10.69 9.69
CA LYS A 470 -31.97 12.01 9.33
C LYS A 470 -30.68 11.94 8.51
N TYR A 471 -29.98 10.81 8.53
CA TYR A 471 -28.61 10.69 8.00
C TYR A 471 -28.52 10.01 6.63
N TRP A 472 -29.61 9.44 6.10
CA TRP A 472 -29.57 8.73 4.82
C TRP A 472 -28.99 9.57 3.68
N SER A 473 -29.34 10.86 3.60
CA SER A 473 -28.88 11.77 2.55
C SER A 473 -27.36 12.04 2.59
N VAL A 474 -26.70 11.84 3.74
CA VAL A 474 -25.23 11.93 3.86
C VAL A 474 -24.57 10.90 2.95
N GLY A 475 -25.18 9.72 2.80
CA GLY A 475 -24.64 8.59 2.04
C GLY A 475 -23.41 7.98 2.72
N GLY A 476 -22.31 8.71 2.78
CA GLY A 476 -21.12 8.29 3.51
C GLY A 476 -20.06 9.37 3.59
N VAL A 477 -19.19 9.23 4.57
CA VAL A 477 -17.96 10.00 4.71
C VAL A 477 -16.80 9.04 4.85
N ARG A 478 -15.74 9.26 4.08
CA ARG A 478 -14.43 8.64 4.23
C ARG A 478 -13.36 9.72 4.15
N ILE A 479 -12.32 9.55 4.96
CA ILE A 479 -11.12 10.39 4.94
C ILE A 479 -9.94 9.44 4.92
N GLU A 480 -9.10 9.56 3.91
CA GLU A 480 -8.02 8.63 3.65
C GLU A 480 -6.70 9.33 3.37
N ASP A 481 -5.66 8.88 4.07
CA ASP A 481 -4.29 9.35 3.92
C ASP A 481 -3.33 8.18 3.76
N ASN A 482 -2.22 8.43 3.08
CA ASN A 482 -1.11 7.52 2.86
C ASN A 482 -0.02 7.81 3.88
N VAL A 483 0.31 6.83 4.73
CA VAL A 483 1.27 7.01 5.83
C VAL A 483 2.45 6.07 5.70
N PHE A 484 3.65 6.61 5.88
CA PHE A 484 4.89 5.85 6.00
C PHE A 484 5.10 5.45 7.46
N VAL A 485 5.23 4.15 7.72
CA VAL A 485 5.43 3.60 9.06
C VAL A 485 6.90 3.76 9.45
N THR A 486 7.16 4.43 10.57
CA THR A 486 8.50 4.57 11.15
C THR A 486 8.67 3.66 12.37
N GLU A 487 9.88 3.56 12.90
CA GLU A 487 10.15 2.81 14.13
C GLU A 487 9.34 3.29 15.34
N ALA A 488 9.17 4.61 15.46
CA ALA A 488 8.55 5.23 16.65
C ALA A 488 7.14 5.79 16.40
N GLY A 489 6.64 5.77 15.16
CA GLY A 489 5.42 6.45 14.78
C GLY A 489 5.11 6.30 13.29
N TYR A 490 4.57 7.35 12.69
CA TYR A 490 4.31 7.44 11.26
C TYR A 490 4.72 8.81 10.72
N GLU A 491 4.83 8.89 9.40
CA GLU A 491 4.83 10.14 8.66
C GLU A 491 3.67 10.16 7.67
N ASN A 492 2.90 11.23 7.64
CA ASN A 492 1.81 11.37 6.67
C ASN A 492 2.34 11.94 5.35
N LEU A 493 2.19 11.17 4.26
CA LEU A 493 2.63 11.55 2.91
C LEU A 493 1.55 12.36 2.16
N THR A 494 0.31 12.37 2.65
CA THR A 494 -0.82 13.04 2.01
C THR A 494 -0.93 14.50 2.45
N THR A 495 -0.91 15.41 1.47
CA THR A 495 -1.03 16.86 1.70
C THR A 495 -2.42 17.43 1.39
N ALA A 496 -3.36 16.58 0.97
CA ALA A 496 -4.73 16.99 0.69
C ALA A 496 -5.43 17.50 1.97
N VAL A 497 -6.17 18.60 1.86
CA VAL A 497 -6.83 19.25 3.00
C VAL A 497 -7.94 18.36 3.57
N LYS A 498 -8.01 18.22 4.90
CA LYS A 498 -9.00 17.38 5.61
C LYS A 498 -9.61 17.97 6.88
N LYS A 499 -9.20 19.17 7.30
CA LYS A 499 -9.89 19.87 8.39
C LYS A 499 -11.18 20.43 7.84
N ALA A 500 -12.28 20.27 8.56
CA ALA A 500 -13.60 20.64 8.07
C ALA A 500 -13.66 22.12 7.66
N GLU A 501 -13.07 23.02 8.46
CA GLU A 501 -13.04 24.46 8.21
C GLU A 501 -12.27 24.80 6.93
N ASP A 502 -11.14 24.12 6.70
CA ASP A 502 -10.30 24.35 5.53
C ASP A 502 -10.98 23.79 4.26
N VAL A 503 -11.66 22.63 4.36
CA VAL A 503 -12.46 22.06 3.26
C VAL A 503 -13.63 22.99 2.91
N GLU A 504 -14.35 23.51 3.90
CA GLU A 504 -15.43 24.49 3.69
C GLU A 504 -14.89 25.79 3.08
N ALA A 505 -13.72 26.26 3.50
CA ALA A 505 -13.11 27.46 2.94
C ALA A 505 -12.81 27.29 1.44
N ILE A 506 -12.29 26.12 1.02
CA ILE A 506 -12.07 25.81 -0.40
C ILE A 506 -13.41 25.68 -1.15
N ALA A 507 -14.40 25.01 -0.56
CA ALA A 507 -15.72 24.83 -1.17
C ALA A 507 -16.54 26.13 -1.29
N GLN A 508 -16.14 27.20 -0.58
CA GLN A 508 -16.76 28.53 -0.62
C GLN A 508 -16.05 29.53 -1.51
N ALA A 509 -14.77 29.28 -1.84
CA ALA A 509 -14.01 30.07 -2.80
C ALA A 509 -14.71 30.03 -4.17
#